data_AF-A0A8T4XE15-F1
#
_entry.id   AF-A0A8T4XE15-F1
#
_cell.length_a   1.000
_cell.length_b   1.000
_cell.length_c   1.000
_cell.angle_alpha   90.00
_cell.angle_beta   90.00
_cell.angle_gamma   90.00
#
_symmetry.space_group_name_H-M   'P 1'
#
loop_
_entity.id
_entity.type
_entity.pdbx_description
1 polymer ?
#
loop_
_entity_poly.entity_id
_entity_poly.type
_entity_poly.pdbx_seq_one_letter_code
_entity_poly.pdbx_strand_id
1 'polypeptide(L)'
;MLSAQLIATVLNVRHGYLNGSTIVYVGPSKYVPSGFITIEEIISRAITALSNGYRAEQEYWKNILDWLNNNKLYFVCPEPCKPSYQ
;
A
#
# COMPACT_ATOMS: atom_id res chain seq x y z
N MET A 1 5.21 12.23 -6.41
CA MET A 1 6.54 11.63 -6.19
C MET A 1 6.34 10.28 -5.50
N LEU A 2 6.91 9.20 -6.05
CA LEU A 2 6.78 7.84 -5.49
C LEU A 2 7.58 7.68 -4.19
N SER A 3 8.82 8.20 -4.17
CA SER A 3 9.74 8.10 -3.04
C SER A 3 9.21 8.73 -1.75
N ALA A 4 8.56 9.90 -1.82
CA ALA A 4 7.98 10.55 -0.63
C ALA A 4 6.85 9.72 -0.02
N GLN A 5 5.96 9.19 -0.86
CA GLN A 5 4.84 8.36 -0.39
C GLN A 5 5.33 7.03 0.18
N LEU A 6 6.37 6.45 -0.42
CA LEU A 6 7.02 5.24 0.08
C LEU A 6 7.62 5.45 1.46
N ILE A 7 8.39 6.54 1.66
CA ILE A 7 9.00 6.85 2.96
C ILE A 7 7.92 7.05 4.03
N ALA A 8 6.84 7.76 3.71
CA ALA A 8 5.72 7.94 4.63
C ALA A 8 5.09 6.60 5.06
N THR A 9 4.84 5.69 4.11
CA THR A 9 4.30 4.36 4.44
C THR A 9 5.27 3.53 5.28
N VAL A 10 6.57 3.55 4.95
CA VAL A 10 7.60 2.84 5.75
C VAL A 10 7.67 3.38 7.17
N LEU A 11 7.59 4.70 7.36
CA LEU A 11 7.53 5.30 8.70
C LEU A 11 6.25 4.91 9.44
N ASN A 12 5.09 4.92 8.77
CA ASN A 12 3.83 4.47 9.37
C ASN A 12 3.89 3.02 9.85
N VAL A 13 4.53 2.13 9.08
CA VAL A 13 4.76 0.73 9.51
C VAL A 13 5.72 0.65 10.69
N ARG A 14 6.84 1.38 10.65
CA ARG A 14 7.84 1.37 11.75
C ARG A 14 7.31 1.95 13.06
N HIS A 15 6.41 2.92 12.99
CA HIS A 15 5.78 3.55 14.15
C HIS A 15 4.51 2.82 14.62
N GLY A 16 4.13 1.70 13.97
CA GLY A 16 2.98 0.89 14.37
C GLY A 16 1.61 1.48 14.00
N TYR A 17 1.57 2.54 13.18
CA TYR A 17 0.33 3.07 12.62
C TYR A 17 -0.24 2.17 11.51
N LEU A 18 0.63 1.46 10.81
CA LEU A 18 0.29 0.41 9.86
C LEU A 18 0.96 -0.90 10.27
N ASN A 19 0.31 -2.02 9.97
CA ASN A 19 0.93 -3.34 10.10
C ASN A 19 1.23 -3.90 8.71
N GLY A 20 2.49 -4.29 8.46
CA GLY A 20 2.94 -4.83 7.17
C GLY A 20 2.16 -6.06 6.72
N SER A 21 1.67 -6.88 7.67
CA SER A 21 0.89 -8.09 7.37
C SER A 21 -0.57 -7.82 7.04
N THR A 22 -1.05 -6.58 7.19
CA THR A 22 -2.45 -6.24 6.89
C THR A 22 -2.69 -6.33 5.39
N ILE A 23 -3.75 -7.04 5.02
CA ILE A 23 -4.22 -7.13 3.64
C ILE A 23 -5.10 -5.92 3.34
N VAL A 24 -4.85 -5.28 2.21
CA VAL A 24 -5.67 -4.18 1.69
C VAL A 24 -6.21 -4.53 0.31
N TYR A 25 -7.42 -4.08 0.02
CA TYR A 25 -8.00 -4.18 -1.31
C TYR A 25 -7.73 -2.89 -2.10
N VAL A 26 -7.04 -3.05 -3.24
CA VAL A 26 -6.58 -1.97 -4.13
C VAL A 26 -7.26 -2.00 -5.51
N GLY A 27 -8.19 -2.94 -5.72
CA GLY A 27 -8.81 -3.21 -7.01
C GLY A 27 -7.92 -4.03 -7.95
N PRO A 28 -8.50 -4.88 -8.81
CA PRO A 28 -7.75 -5.72 -9.72
C PRO A 28 -7.00 -4.88 -10.76
N SER A 29 -5.74 -5.22 -11.00
CA SER A 29 -4.89 -4.55 -11.99
C SER A 29 -3.89 -5.52 -12.60
N LYS A 30 -3.15 -5.09 -13.62
CA LYS A 30 -2.04 -5.89 -14.17
C LYS A 30 -0.92 -6.15 -13.15
N TYR A 31 -0.81 -5.33 -12.10
CA TYR A 31 0.20 -5.46 -11.05
C TYR A 31 -0.31 -6.25 -9.84
N VAL A 32 -1.62 -6.22 -9.60
CA VAL A 32 -2.30 -6.94 -8.51
C VAL A 32 -3.57 -7.60 -9.09
N PRO A 33 -3.47 -8.77 -9.73
CA PRO A 33 -4.61 -9.36 -10.45
C PRO A 33 -5.81 -9.69 -9.57
N SER A 34 -5.58 -10.12 -8.33
CA SER A 34 -6.64 -10.39 -7.33
C SER A 34 -7.26 -9.11 -6.76
N GLY A 35 -6.57 -7.97 -6.87
CA GLY A 35 -6.88 -6.74 -6.16
C GLY A 35 -6.56 -6.75 -4.67
N PHE A 36 -6.08 -7.87 -4.10
CA PHE A 36 -5.69 -7.99 -2.69
C PHE A 36 -4.16 -8.08 -2.57
N ILE A 37 -3.59 -7.28 -1.69
CA ILE A 37 -2.13 -7.21 -1.47
C ILE A 37 -1.84 -6.82 -0.01
N THR A 38 -0.71 -7.27 0.53
CA THR A 38 -0.27 -6.83 1.86
C THR A 38 0.46 -5.49 1.80
N ILE A 39 0.46 -4.74 2.90
CA ILE A 39 1.19 -3.47 2.98
C ILE A 39 2.70 -3.68 2.75
N GLU A 40 3.27 -4.76 3.27
CA GLU A 40 4.66 -5.11 3.04
C GLU A 40 4.96 -5.39 1.57
N GLU A 41 4.07 -6.07 0.85
CA GLU A 41 4.23 -6.33 -0.57
C GLU A 41 4.09 -5.04 -1.41
N ILE A 42 3.21 -4.12 -1.02
CA ILE A 42 3.14 -2.77 -1.63
C ILE A 42 4.49 -2.06 -1.51
N ILE A 43 5.11 -2.06 -0.33
CA ILE A 43 6.42 -1.43 -0.09
C ILE A 43 7.49 -2.08 -0.99
N SER A 44 7.55 -3.41 -1.02
CA SER A 44 8.54 -4.16 -1.81
C SER A 44 8.42 -3.88 -3.33
N ARG A 45 7.18 -3.87 -3.85
CA ARG A 45 6.93 -3.60 -5.27
C ARG A 45 7.18 -2.14 -5.63
N ALA A 46 6.88 -1.20 -4.73
CA ALA A 46 7.21 0.21 -4.93
C ALA A 46 8.74 0.46 -4.98
N ILE A 47 9.53 -0.25 -4.15
CA ILE A 47 11.00 -0.21 -4.22
C ILE A 47 11.48 -0.75 -5.58
N THR A 48 10.94 -1.88 -6.02
CA THR A 48 11.28 -2.48 -7.32
C THR A 48 10.97 -1.53 -8.47
N ALA A 49 9.82 -0.84 -8.41
CA ALA A 49 9.40 0.15 -9.40
C ALA A 49 10.28 1.41 -9.42
N LEU A 50 10.86 1.80 -8.28
CA LEU A 50 11.85 2.88 -8.25
C LEU A 50 13.11 2.50 -9.02
N SER A 51 13.55 1.24 -8.93
CA SER A 51 14.77 0.75 -9.56
C SER A 51 14.65 0.49 -11.07
N ASN A 52 13.46 0.16 -11.58
CA ASN A 52 13.28 -0.25 -12.98
C ASN A 52 13.07 0.90 -13.99
N GLY A 53 12.79 2.11 -13.50
CA GLY A 53 12.63 3.31 -14.34
C GLY A 53 11.33 3.39 -15.16
N TYR A 54 10.40 2.44 -15.03
CA TYR A 54 9.14 2.46 -15.79
C TYR A 54 8.13 3.41 -15.17
N ARG A 55 7.95 4.58 -15.79
CA ARG A 55 7.08 5.65 -15.28
C ARG A 55 5.64 5.21 -14.98
N ALA A 56 5.03 4.41 -15.86
CA ALA A 56 3.66 3.94 -15.67
C ALA A 56 3.51 3.00 -14.45
N GLU A 57 4.55 2.24 -14.12
CA GLU A 57 4.56 1.42 -12.91
C GLU A 57 4.80 2.26 -11.66
N GLN A 58 5.72 3.22 -11.74
CA GLN A 58 5.96 4.16 -10.65
C GLN A 58 4.73 4.98 -10.29
N GLU A 59 3.97 5.45 -11.28
CA GLU A 59 2.73 6.19 -11.07
C GLU A 59 1.64 5.33 -10.44
N TYR A 60 1.55 4.04 -10.81
CA TYR A 60 0.63 3.10 -10.19
C TYR A 60 0.91 2.93 -8.69
N TRP A 61 2.15 2.54 -8.33
CA TRP A 61 2.53 2.34 -6.93
C TRP A 61 2.46 3.63 -6.11
N LYS A 62 2.75 4.78 -6.73
CA LYS A 62 2.61 6.09 -6.08
C LYS A 62 1.16 6.33 -5.66
N ASN A 63 0.20 6.06 -6.54
CA ASN A 63 -1.21 6.29 -6.24
C ASN A 63 -1.71 5.33 -5.15
N ILE A 64 -1.27 4.07 -5.16
CA ILE A 64 -1.60 3.12 -4.09
C ILE A 64 -1.05 3.58 -2.74
N LEU A 65 0.23 3.99 -2.66
CA LEU A 65 0.83 4.49 -1.43
C LEU A 65 0.15 5.78 -0.94
N ASP A 66 -0.21 6.68 -1.85
CA ASP A 66 -0.96 7.89 -1.51
C ASP A 66 -2.34 7.55 -0.94
N TRP A 67 -3.06 6.58 -1.51
CA TRP A 67 -4.33 6.12 -0.96
C TRP A 67 -4.16 5.44 0.41
N LEU A 68 -3.10 4.65 0.59
CA LEU A 68 -2.80 4.00 1.86
C LEU A 68 -2.50 5.04 2.96
N ASN A 69 -1.65 6.02 2.67
CA ASN A 69 -1.26 7.06 3.63
C ASN A 69 -2.41 8.02 3.98
N ASN A 70 -3.40 8.16 3.10
CA ASN A 70 -4.59 8.98 3.32
C ASN A 70 -5.82 8.18 3.77
N ASN A 71 -5.64 6.93 4.21
CA ASN A 71 -6.71 6.04 4.68
C ASN A 71 -7.89 5.89 3.69
N LYS A 72 -7.58 5.77 2.38
CA LYS A 72 -8.56 5.63 1.29
C LYS A 72 -8.68 4.20 0.76
N LEU A 73 -7.99 3.24 1.37
CA LEU A 73 -8.05 1.83 0.99
C LEU A 73 -8.94 1.04 1.95
N TYR A 74 -9.49 -0.07 1.46
CA TYR A 74 -10.24 -0.99 2.30
C TYR A 74 -9.29 -1.97 2.97
N PHE A 75 -9.17 -1.87 4.28
CA PHE A 75 -8.39 -2.79 5.10
C PHE A 75 -9.22 -4.05 5.38
N VAL A 76 -8.66 -5.20 5.04
CA VAL A 76 -9.30 -6.50 5.29
C VAL A 76 -8.95 -6.93 6.70
N CYS A 77 -9.95 -7.02 7.57
CA CYS A 77 -9.76 -7.61 8.88
C CYS A 77 -9.67 -9.14 8.76
N PRO A 78 -8.73 -9.80 9.47
CA PRO A 78 -8.62 -11.26 9.47
C PRO A 78 -9.84 -11.97 10.10
N GLU A 79 -10.59 -11.25 10.93
CA GLU A 79 -11.83 -11.69 11.59
C GLU A 79 -12.82 -10.52 11.62
N PRO A 80 -14.14 -10.73 11.79
CA PRO A 80 -15.09 -9.64 11.97
C PRO A 80 -14.69 -8.73 13.14
N CYS A 81 -14.15 -7.56 12.80
CA CYS A 81 -13.64 -6.57 13.73
C CYS A 81 -14.72 -5.52 14.03
N LYS A 82 -14.82 -5.06 15.29
CA LYS A 82 -15.69 -3.92 15.63
C LYS A 82 -15.16 -2.68 14.88
N PRO A 83 -16.03 -1.85 14.28
CA PRO A 83 -15.59 -0.61 13.64
C PRO A 83 -14.94 0.30 14.68
N SER A 84 -13.67 0.65 14.49
CA SER A 84 -13.00 1.68 15.28
C SER A 84 -13.08 3.00 14.53
N TYR A 85 -13.80 3.97 15.11
CA TYR A 85 -13.71 5.36 14.68
C TYR A 85 -12.40 5.92 15.25
N GLN A 86 -11.42 6.18 14.38
CA GLN A 86 -10.23 6.98 14.70
C GLN A 86 -10.48 8.44 14.31
#